data_AF-A0A416I4G0-F1
#
_entry.id   AF-A0A416I4G0-F1
#
_cell.length_a   1.000
_cell.length_b   1.000
_cell.length_c   1.000
_cell.angle_alpha   90.00
_cell.angle_beta   90.00
_cell.angle_gamma   90.00
#
_symmetry.space_group_name_H-M   'P 1'
#
loop_
_entity.id
_entity.type
_entity.pdbx_description
1 polymer ?
#
loop_
_entity_poly.entity_id
_entity_poly.type
_entity_poly.pdbx_seq_one_letter_code
_entity_poly.pdbx_strand_id
1 'polypeptide(L)'
;MKKAIVLSLTLSLVLGMTGCAKTENAPAAESTVEAVTEASSAVPEETTAAASEEASTETTAAAGTEGVLSYAEYMAAELDSEVVVETYVQAKQSWWEDKATVYTQDPDGAYFVYNMACSEEDYEKLVPGTKIRVTGYKAEWSGEVEIMDATFEIVEGDTYLAPVKDVTAMLGTDELIDYQNQYVAFKGMTVEAAGQDEAGNDVAYLYNWDGSGTDGDDLYFNVSLNGETYSFVVESYLCDNTTDVYAAVKNLQIGDVIDMEGYLYWYEGVNPHIISVTAAK
;
A
#
# COMPACT_ATOMS: atom_id res chain seq x y z
N MET A 1 14.82 45.14 -5.03
CA MET A 1 14.71 45.59 -3.61
C MET A 1 14.32 44.39 -2.79
N LYS A 2 15.07 44.15 -1.72
CA LYS A 2 15.04 42.97 -0.85
C LYS A 2 13.79 42.96 0.02
N LYS A 3 13.22 41.78 0.27
CA LYS A 3 12.80 41.35 1.62
C LYS A 3 13.05 39.85 1.76
N ALA A 4 14.16 39.53 2.41
CA ALA A 4 14.45 38.22 2.97
C ALA A 4 13.81 38.16 4.36
N ILE A 5 13.09 37.09 4.66
CA ILE A 5 12.68 36.73 6.02
C ILE A 5 13.40 35.43 6.35
N VAL A 6 14.25 35.51 7.36
CA VAL A 6 15.09 34.44 7.91
C VAL A 6 14.27 33.72 8.97
N LEU A 7 14.07 32.41 8.83
CA LEU A 7 13.52 31.54 9.87
C LEU A 7 14.68 30.85 10.58
N SER A 8 14.98 31.30 11.79
CA SER A 8 16.05 30.78 12.65
C SER A 8 15.50 29.62 13.49
N LEU A 9 15.79 28.38 13.13
CA LEU A 9 15.44 27.20 13.93
C LEU A 9 16.59 26.88 14.90
N THR A 10 16.44 27.26 16.17
CA THR A 10 17.37 26.91 17.26
C THR A 10 17.08 25.50 17.76
N LEU A 11 17.97 24.56 17.43
CA LEU A 11 17.99 23.19 17.95
C LEU A 11 18.82 23.14 19.25
N SER A 12 18.16 22.88 20.37
CA SER A 12 18.80 22.73 21.69
C SER A 12 19.13 21.26 21.95
N LEU A 13 20.38 20.87 21.70
CA LEU A 13 20.92 19.55 22.06
C LEU A 13 21.34 19.53 23.53
N VAL A 14 20.69 18.73 24.36
CA VAL A 14 21.11 18.48 25.76
C VAL A 14 21.67 17.07 25.87
N LEU A 15 22.98 16.97 26.13
CA LEU A 15 23.66 15.75 26.58
C LEU A 15 23.47 15.59 28.10
N GLY A 16 23.21 14.34 28.51
CA GLY A 16 23.44 13.86 29.88
C GLY A 16 24.11 12.50 29.86
N MET A 17 25.40 12.44 30.20
CA MET A 17 26.15 11.20 30.44
C MET A 17 26.00 10.76 31.90
N THR A 18 26.02 9.44 32.15
CA THR A 18 27.09 8.69 32.88
C THR A 18 26.48 7.53 33.68
N GLY A 19 27.02 6.32 33.49
CA GLY A 19 26.77 5.19 34.39
C GLY A 19 27.34 3.85 33.90
N CYS A 20 28.66 3.70 33.97
CA CYS A 20 29.35 2.42 33.75
C CYS A 20 29.09 1.42 34.89
N ALA A 21 28.85 0.15 34.57
CA ALA A 21 29.36 -0.97 35.36
C ALA A 21 29.53 -2.22 34.48
N LYS A 22 30.77 -2.69 34.46
CA LYS A 22 31.37 -3.83 33.76
C LYS A 22 31.16 -5.10 34.60
N THR A 23 30.95 -6.28 33.99
CA THR A 23 31.58 -7.56 34.41
C THR A 23 31.44 -8.60 33.29
N GLU A 24 32.53 -9.35 33.11
CA GLU A 24 32.84 -10.36 32.11
C GLU A 24 32.04 -11.66 32.30
N ASN A 25 31.82 -12.46 31.24
CA ASN A 25 32.49 -13.75 31.01
C ASN A 25 31.87 -14.50 29.81
N ALA A 26 32.70 -14.88 28.82
CA ALA A 26 32.44 -16.00 27.89
C ALA A 26 32.93 -17.31 28.55
N PRO A 27 32.63 -18.55 28.07
CA PRO A 27 32.96 -19.05 26.71
C PRO A 27 31.83 -19.87 26.05
N ALA A 28 31.73 -19.85 24.72
CA ALA A 28 32.21 -20.89 23.79
C ALA A 28 31.75 -22.34 24.09
N ALA A 29 30.90 -22.87 23.21
CA ALA A 29 30.81 -24.29 22.91
C ALA A 29 30.69 -24.46 21.39
N GLU A 30 31.81 -24.83 20.79
CA GLU A 30 31.94 -25.45 19.47
C GLU A 30 31.02 -26.67 19.33
N SER A 31 30.43 -26.83 18.15
CA SER A 31 30.17 -28.15 17.60
C SER A 31 30.41 -28.14 16.09
N THR A 32 31.63 -28.55 15.70
CA THR A 32 31.90 -29.43 14.54
C THR A 32 30.95 -30.63 14.62
N VAL A 33 30.38 -31.23 13.58
CA VAL A 33 30.86 -31.91 12.34
C VAL A 33 29.55 -32.15 11.55
N GLU A 34 29.44 -32.20 10.23
CA GLU A 34 30.06 -33.17 9.32
C GLU A 34 29.70 -32.77 7.88
N ALA A 35 30.68 -32.87 7.00
CA ALA A 35 30.50 -32.76 5.56
C ALA A 35 29.99 -34.11 5.01
N VAL A 36 29.00 -34.06 4.12
CA VAL A 36 28.80 -35.12 3.12
C VAL A 36 28.77 -34.44 1.75
N THR A 37 29.89 -34.63 1.06
CA THR A 37 30.06 -34.47 -0.37
C THR A 37 29.59 -35.77 -1.02
N GLU A 38 28.66 -35.69 -1.96
CA GLU A 38 28.59 -36.69 -3.03
C GLU A 38 28.51 -35.98 -4.38
N ALA A 39 29.50 -36.31 -5.20
CA ALA A 39 29.65 -35.95 -6.59
C ALA A 39 29.08 -37.08 -7.45
N SER A 40 28.32 -36.74 -8.49
CA SER A 40 28.07 -37.55 -9.69
C SER A 40 27.17 -36.73 -10.62
N SER A 41 27.30 -36.65 -11.94
CA SER A 41 28.33 -37.01 -12.92
C SER A 41 27.78 -36.51 -14.28
N ALA A 42 28.69 -36.18 -15.18
CA ALA A 42 28.59 -36.31 -16.64
C ALA A 42 27.63 -35.42 -17.46
N VAL A 43 28.29 -34.46 -18.10
CA VAL A 43 28.06 -33.90 -19.45
C VAL A 43 28.10 -35.05 -20.50
N PRO A 44 27.42 -34.88 -21.65
CA PRO A 44 28.20 -34.78 -22.88
C PRO A 44 27.79 -33.61 -23.79
N GLU A 45 28.82 -33.03 -24.41
CA GLU A 45 28.81 -32.04 -25.49
C GLU A 45 28.60 -32.69 -26.88
N GLU A 46 28.48 -31.78 -27.86
CA GLU A 46 28.49 -31.92 -29.32
C GLU A 46 27.11 -32.22 -29.96
N THR A 47 26.61 -31.49 -30.97
CA THR A 47 27.31 -31.05 -32.18
C THR A 47 26.53 -29.93 -32.89
N THR A 48 27.28 -29.07 -33.57
CA THR A 48 26.97 -27.99 -34.54
C THR A 48 25.81 -28.20 -35.52
N ALA A 49 25.11 -27.11 -35.87
CA ALA A 49 24.87 -26.70 -37.27
C ALA A 49 24.33 -25.27 -37.37
N ALA A 50 25.09 -24.41 -38.04
CA ALA A 50 24.64 -23.10 -38.51
C ALA A 50 23.76 -23.29 -39.75
N ALA A 51 22.61 -22.61 -39.78
CA ALA A 51 21.86 -22.34 -41.00
C ALA A 51 21.26 -20.94 -40.89
N SER A 52 21.83 -20.04 -41.66
CA SER A 52 21.30 -18.72 -42.01
C SER A 52 20.08 -18.90 -42.90
N GLU A 53 18.94 -18.33 -42.51
CA GLU A 53 17.87 -17.98 -43.43
C GLU A 53 17.23 -16.68 -42.93
N GLU A 54 17.50 -15.61 -43.68
CA GLU A 54 16.74 -14.38 -43.61
C GLU A 54 15.30 -14.67 -44.05
N ALA A 55 14.36 -14.52 -43.12
CA ALA A 55 12.96 -14.35 -43.44
C ALA A 55 12.51 -13.06 -42.77
N SER A 56 12.28 -12.05 -43.61
CA SER A 56 11.68 -10.77 -43.24
C SER A 56 10.32 -11.01 -42.58
N THR A 57 10.30 -10.97 -41.26
CA THR A 57 9.09 -10.79 -40.48
C THR A 57 8.77 -9.31 -40.45
N GLU A 58 7.67 -8.95 -41.11
CA GLU A 58 7.03 -7.66 -40.97
C GLU A 58 6.89 -7.34 -39.47
N THR A 59 7.54 -6.28 -39.05
CA THR A 59 7.42 -5.70 -37.71
C THR A 59 5.99 -5.19 -37.54
N THR A 60 5.11 -6.04 -37.05
CA THR A 60 3.96 -5.59 -36.27
C THR A 60 4.54 -4.85 -35.07
N ALA A 61 4.28 -3.55 -34.97
CA ALA A 61 4.66 -2.74 -33.83
C ALA A 61 3.97 -3.28 -32.57
N ALA A 62 4.63 -4.19 -31.86
CA ALA A 62 4.41 -4.40 -30.44
C ALA A 62 5.11 -3.22 -29.74
N ALA A 63 4.31 -2.24 -29.31
CA ALA A 63 4.79 -1.11 -28.52
C ALA A 63 5.27 -1.62 -27.14
N GLY A 64 6.58 -1.86 -27.05
CA GLY A 64 7.42 -1.76 -25.85
C GLY A 64 7.02 -2.59 -24.64
N THR A 65 7.63 -3.76 -24.45
CA THR A 65 7.80 -4.39 -23.13
C THR A 65 9.20 -4.13 -22.53
N GLU A 66 10.07 -3.41 -23.24
CA GLU A 66 11.37 -2.98 -22.70
C GLU A 66 11.14 -1.93 -21.60
N GLY A 67 11.50 -2.26 -20.37
CA GLY A 67 11.49 -1.34 -19.22
C GLY A 67 10.30 -1.49 -18.27
N VAL A 68 9.29 -2.32 -18.58
CA VAL A 68 8.20 -2.62 -17.64
C VAL A 68 8.70 -3.55 -16.55
N LEU A 69 8.64 -3.11 -15.30
CA LEU A 69 9.05 -3.86 -14.13
C LEU A 69 7.94 -4.84 -13.70
N SER A 70 8.33 -6.04 -13.30
CA SER A 70 7.49 -6.89 -12.45
C SER A 70 7.30 -6.27 -11.07
N TYR A 71 6.29 -6.71 -10.31
CA TYR A 71 6.07 -6.23 -8.95
C TYR A 71 7.31 -6.38 -8.07
N ALA A 72 8.00 -7.53 -8.14
CA ALA A 72 9.21 -7.77 -7.38
C ALA A 72 10.36 -6.81 -7.77
N GLU A 73 10.49 -6.50 -9.06
CA GLU A 73 11.49 -5.52 -9.54
C GLU A 73 11.12 -4.10 -9.11
N TYR A 74 9.83 -3.71 -9.17
CA TYR A 74 9.35 -2.44 -8.64
C TYR A 74 9.64 -2.30 -7.13
N MET A 75 9.35 -3.33 -6.34
CA MET A 75 9.63 -3.31 -4.90
C MET A 75 11.13 -3.27 -4.59
N ALA A 76 11.97 -3.86 -5.45
CA ALA A 76 13.42 -3.80 -5.33
C ALA A 76 14.04 -2.49 -5.89
N ALA A 77 13.32 -1.72 -6.70
CA ALA A 77 13.82 -0.46 -7.26
C ALA A 77 14.15 0.55 -6.14
N GLU A 78 15.19 1.36 -6.37
CA GLU A 78 15.60 2.41 -5.45
C GLU A 78 14.50 3.49 -5.34
N LEU A 79 14.35 4.09 -4.16
CA LEU A 79 13.51 5.28 -4.03
C LEU A 79 14.05 6.40 -4.94
N ASP A 80 13.16 7.27 -5.40
CA ASP A 80 13.43 8.35 -6.35
C ASP A 80 13.90 7.89 -7.74
N SER A 81 13.83 6.60 -8.05
CA SER A 81 14.09 6.07 -9.39
C SER A 81 12.83 6.05 -10.26
N GLU A 82 13.02 6.25 -11.57
CA GLU A 82 11.93 6.12 -12.54
C GLU A 82 11.52 4.65 -12.68
N VAL A 83 10.22 4.39 -12.62
CA VAL A 83 9.62 3.07 -12.71
C VAL A 83 8.53 3.07 -13.77
N VAL A 84 8.42 1.95 -14.49
CA VAL A 84 7.33 1.70 -15.43
C VAL A 84 6.68 0.38 -15.03
N VAL A 85 5.37 0.41 -14.78
CA VAL A 85 4.60 -0.78 -14.38
C VAL A 85 3.34 -0.93 -15.24
N GLU A 86 2.91 -2.16 -15.46
CA GLU A 86 1.58 -2.43 -16.02
C GLU A 86 0.70 -3.03 -14.94
N THR A 87 -0.43 -2.38 -14.68
CA THR A 87 -1.30 -2.68 -13.53
C THR A 87 -2.76 -2.44 -13.90
N TYR A 88 -3.67 -2.85 -13.03
CA TYR A 88 -5.11 -2.73 -13.25
C TYR A 88 -5.75 -1.87 -12.18
N VAL A 89 -6.57 -0.90 -12.59
CA VAL A 89 -7.30 -0.02 -11.66
C VAL A 89 -8.23 -0.86 -10.78
N GLN A 90 -8.15 -0.69 -9.47
CA GLN A 90 -9.05 -1.34 -8.50
C GLN A 90 -10.05 -0.35 -7.92
N ALA A 91 -9.58 0.85 -7.56
CA ALA A 91 -10.43 1.94 -7.12
C ALA A 91 -9.83 3.31 -7.48
N LYS A 92 -10.72 4.29 -7.61
CA LYS A 92 -10.35 5.69 -7.73
C LYS A 92 -10.47 6.33 -6.35
N GLN A 93 -9.35 6.79 -5.79
CA GLN A 93 -9.33 7.42 -4.48
C GLN A 93 -9.73 8.89 -4.59
N SER A 94 -9.19 9.62 -5.56
CA SER A 94 -9.50 11.04 -5.70
C SER A 94 -9.19 11.60 -7.08
N TRP A 95 -9.77 12.76 -7.39
CA TRP A 95 -9.40 13.56 -8.55
C TRP A 95 -9.56 15.06 -8.28
N TRP A 96 -8.53 15.84 -8.57
CA TRP A 96 -8.52 17.30 -8.50
C TRP A 96 -7.41 17.86 -9.38
N GLU A 97 -7.57 19.09 -9.89
CA GLU A 97 -6.52 19.82 -10.63
C GLU A 97 -5.81 18.99 -11.71
N ASP A 98 -6.56 18.21 -12.50
CA ASP A 98 -6.05 17.29 -13.53
C ASP A 98 -5.07 16.22 -12.99
N LYS A 99 -5.30 15.78 -11.76
CA LYS A 99 -4.55 14.72 -11.08
C LYS A 99 -5.49 13.70 -10.48
N ALA A 100 -5.16 12.43 -10.66
CA ALA A 100 -5.87 11.30 -10.07
C ALA A 100 -4.99 10.57 -9.08
N THR A 101 -5.58 10.14 -7.97
CA THR A 101 -4.99 9.12 -7.12
C THR A 101 -5.81 7.84 -7.23
N VAL A 102 -5.14 6.73 -7.52
CA VAL A 102 -5.80 5.45 -7.79
C VAL A 102 -5.09 4.29 -7.09
N TYR A 103 -5.88 3.34 -6.60
CA TYR A 103 -5.40 2.02 -6.23
C TYR A 103 -5.35 1.15 -7.46
N THR A 104 -4.22 0.48 -7.67
CA THR A 104 -4.04 -0.46 -8.77
C THR A 104 -3.41 -1.75 -8.27
N GLN A 105 -3.69 -2.86 -8.94
CA GLN A 105 -3.19 -4.16 -8.53
C GLN A 105 -3.07 -5.09 -9.73
N ASP A 106 -1.97 -5.84 -9.78
CA ASP A 106 -1.76 -6.96 -10.69
C ASP A 106 -1.82 -8.29 -9.90
N PRO A 107 -1.61 -9.47 -10.53
CA PRO A 107 -1.63 -10.75 -9.82
C PRO A 107 -0.55 -10.92 -8.74
N ASP A 108 0.54 -10.16 -8.80
CA ASP A 108 1.71 -10.31 -7.94
C ASP A 108 1.75 -9.27 -6.81
N GLY A 109 1.14 -8.09 -6.98
CA GLY A 109 1.07 -7.05 -5.96
C GLY A 109 0.32 -5.79 -6.37
N ALA A 110 0.31 -4.80 -5.47
CA ALA A 110 -0.46 -3.56 -5.63
C ALA A 110 0.41 -2.30 -5.60
N TYR A 111 -0.10 -1.26 -6.24
CA TYR A 111 0.57 0.03 -6.40
C TYR A 111 -0.43 1.14 -6.07
N PHE A 112 -0.02 2.03 -5.16
CA PHE A 112 -0.68 3.31 -4.96
C PHE A 112 -0.08 4.32 -5.93
N VAL A 113 -0.89 4.81 -6.86
CA VAL A 113 -0.45 5.80 -7.85
C VAL A 113 -0.99 7.14 -7.40
N TYR A 114 -0.10 7.96 -6.84
CA TYR A 114 -0.45 9.21 -6.19
C TYR A 114 -0.35 10.40 -7.14
N ASN A 115 -1.43 11.18 -7.24
CA ASN A 115 -1.46 12.45 -7.99
C ASN A 115 -0.95 12.35 -9.44
N MET A 116 -1.22 11.23 -10.10
CA MET A 116 -0.89 10.99 -11.51
C MET A 116 -1.58 12.00 -12.41
N ALA A 117 -0.86 12.56 -13.37
CA ALA A 117 -1.46 13.45 -14.37
C ALA A 117 -2.60 12.74 -15.12
N CYS A 118 -3.81 13.29 -15.02
CA CYS A 118 -5.02 12.65 -15.51
C CYS A 118 -6.10 13.70 -15.80
N SER A 119 -6.46 13.87 -17.08
CA SER A 119 -7.58 14.72 -17.47
C SER A 119 -8.91 14.16 -16.93
N GLU A 120 -9.94 14.99 -16.79
CA GLU A 120 -11.28 14.52 -16.39
C GLU A 120 -11.79 13.42 -17.34
N GLU A 121 -11.61 13.60 -18.66
CA GLU A 121 -12.02 12.64 -19.68
C GLU A 121 -11.33 11.28 -19.52
N ASP A 122 -10.04 11.27 -19.18
CA ASP A 122 -9.30 10.03 -18.97
C ASP A 122 -9.61 9.40 -17.60
N TYR A 123 -9.86 10.22 -16.58
CA TYR A 123 -10.29 9.76 -15.25
C TYR A 123 -11.63 9.01 -15.29
N GLU A 124 -12.55 9.42 -16.17
CA GLU A 124 -13.79 8.70 -16.43
C GLU A 124 -13.56 7.29 -17.02
N LYS A 125 -12.44 7.08 -17.73
CA LYS A 125 -12.08 5.79 -18.36
C LYS A 125 -11.37 4.84 -17.38
N LEU A 126 -10.86 5.35 -16.25
CA LEU A 126 -10.20 4.56 -15.19
C LEU A 126 -11.23 3.78 -14.33
N VAL A 127 -12.03 2.93 -14.95
CA VAL A 127 -12.98 2.06 -14.24
C VAL A 127 -12.27 0.82 -13.67
N PRO A 128 -12.81 0.17 -12.62
CA PRO A 128 -12.23 -1.04 -12.07
C PRO A 128 -11.99 -2.11 -13.14
N GLY A 129 -10.78 -2.66 -13.18
CA GLY A 129 -10.31 -3.63 -14.16
C GLY A 129 -9.61 -3.04 -15.39
N THR A 130 -9.64 -1.72 -15.59
CA THR A 130 -8.90 -1.07 -16.69
C THR A 130 -7.40 -1.30 -16.53
N LYS A 131 -6.77 -1.89 -17.55
CA LYS A 131 -5.31 -2.04 -17.62
C LYS A 131 -4.67 -0.72 -18.01
N ILE A 132 -3.68 -0.29 -17.23
CA ILE A 132 -2.89 0.90 -17.50
C ILE A 132 -1.40 0.59 -17.41
N ARG A 133 -0.60 1.27 -18.23
CA ARG A 133 0.85 1.37 -18.02
C ARG A 133 1.13 2.70 -17.38
N VAL A 134 1.81 2.69 -16.24
CA VAL A 134 2.14 3.85 -15.43
C VAL A 134 3.64 4.07 -15.49
N THR A 135 4.06 5.28 -15.86
CA THR A 135 5.45 5.73 -15.80
C THR A 135 5.53 6.86 -14.80
N GLY A 136 6.36 6.73 -13.78
CA GLY A 136 6.52 7.73 -12.72
C GLY A 136 7.76 7.45 -11.88
N TYR A 137 7.80 7.97 -10.66
CA TYR A 137 8.92 7.82 -9.73
C TYR A 137 8.47 7.09 -8.48
N LYS A 138 9.25 6.09 -8.06
CA LYS A 138 8.98 5.39 -6.80
C LYS A 138 9.29 6.32 -5.63
N ALA A 139 8.34 6.47 -4.71
CA ALA A 139 8.49 7.26 -3.50
C ALA A 139 8.07 6.45 -2.26
N GLU A 140 8.41 6.99 -1.09
CA GLU A 140 7.93 6.49 0.18
C GLU A 140 7.49 7.68 1.05
N TRP A 141 6.28 7.57 1.61
CA TRP A 141 5.73 8.57 2.51
C TRP A 141 5.17 7.92 3.78
N SER A 142 5.85 8.09 4.91
CA SER A 142 5.42 7.57 6.22
C SER A 142 5.20 6.04 6.21
N GLY A 143 5.99 5.33 5.43
CA GLY A 143 5.92 3.90 5.19
C GLY A 143 5.08 3.50 3.98
N GLU A 144 4.34 4.42 3.36
CA GLU A 144 3.59 4.18 2.13
C GLU A 144 4.48 4.16 0.90
N VAL A 145 4.60 3.01 0.23
CA VAL A 145 5.28 2.92 -1.07
C VAL A 145 4.31 3.29 -2.18
N GLU A 146 4.68 4.30 -2.95
CA GLU A 146 3.81 4.91 -3.96
C GLU A 146 4.56 5.27 -5.26
N ILE A 147 3.80 5.51 -6.32
CA ILE A 147 4.31 6.04 -7.59
C ILE A 147 3.82 7.48 -7.73
N MET A 148 4.76 8.42 -7.73
CA MET A 148 4.52 9.86 -7.87
C MET A 148 4.94 10.39 -9.24
N ASP A 149 4.58 11.66 -9.51
CA ASP A 149 4.90 12.39 -10.75
C ASP A 149 4.59 11.58 -12.01
N ALA A 150 3.51 10.78 -11.93
CA ALA A 150 3.23 9.76 -12.89
C ALA A 150 2.41 10.27 -14.09
N THR A 151 2.58 9.56 -15.20
CA THR A 151 1.71 9.60 -16.37
C THR A 151 1.27 8.18 -16.69
N PHE A 152 0.22 8.03 -17.50
CA PHE A 152 -0.24 6.72 -17.90
C PHE A 152 -0.72 6.67 -19.34
N GLU A 153 -0.77 5.44 -19.84
CA GLU A 153 -1.51 5.06 -21.03
C GLU A 153 -2.48 3.93 -20.69
N ILE A 154 -3.69 3.99 -21.25
CA ILE A 154 -4.63 2.86 -21.20
C ILE A 154 -4.14 1.84 -22.20
N VAL A 155 -3.92 0.61 -21.74
CA VAL A 155 -3.43 -0.49 -22.56
C VAL A 155 -4.60 -1.39 -22.92
N GLU A 156 -4.74 -1.70 -24.21
CA GLU A 156 -5.72 -2.71 -24.63
C GLU A 156 -5.34 -4.09 -24.09
N GLY A 157 -6.29 -4.80 -23.49
CA GLY A 157 -6.05 -6.12 -22.95
C GLY A 157 -7.19 -6.66 -22.11
N ASP A 158 -6.94 -7.80 -21.47
CA ASP A 158 -7.84 -8.38 -20.49
C ASP A 158 -8.04 -7.43 -19.30
N THR A 159 -9.14 -7.58 -18.59
CA THR A 159 -9.39 -6.87 -17.33
C THR A 159 -9.04 -7.76 -16.14
N TYR A 160 -8.65 -7.14 -15.03
CA TYR A 160 -8.35 -7.87 -13.80
C TYR A 160 -8.83 -7.11 -12.56
N LEU A 161 -9.56 -7.81 -11.71
CA LEU A 161 -9.94 -7.36 -10.37
C LEU A 161 -9.31 -8.31 -9.37
N ALA A 162 -8.55 -7.75 -8.43
CA ALA A 162 -7.87 -8.54 -7.43
C ALA A 162 -8.88 -9.22 -6.50
N PRO A 163 -8.71 -10.52 -6.18
CA PRO A 163 -9.49 -11.14 -5.13
C PRO A 163 -9.10 -10.52 -3.78
N VAL A 164 -10.06 -10.37 -2.89
CA VAL A 164 -9.81 -9.87 -1.54
C VAL A 164 -8.86 -10.80 -0.77
N LYS A 165 -7.83 -10.23 -0.15
CA LYS A 165 -6.87 -10.95 0.68
C LYS A 165 -7.23 -10.79 2.16
N ASP A 166 -7.56 -11.88 2.84
CA ASP A 166 -7.74 -11.86 4.29
C ASP A 166 -6.37 -11.73 4.98
N VAL A 167 -6.15 -10.59 5.65
CA VAL A 167 -4.91 -10.27 6.37
C VAL A 167 -5.14 -10.18 7.88
N THR A 168 -6.30 -10.62 8.37
CA THR A 168 -6.68 -10.53 9.79
C THR A 168 -5.62 -11.14 10.71
N ALA A 169 -5.08 -12.30 10.35
CA ALA A 169 -4.07 -13.01 11.14
C ALA A 169 -2.68 -12.35 11.14
N MET A 170 -2.46 -11.35 10.28
CA MET A 170 -1.20 -10.62 10.14
C MET A 170 -1.20 -9.30 10.92
N LEU A 171 -2.34 -8.89 11.48
CA LEU A 171 -2.41 -7.73 12.37
C LEU A 171 -1.43 -7.89 13.55
N GLY A 172 -0.64 -6.85 13.81
CA GLY A 172 0.41 -6.84 14.83
C GLY A 172 1.71 -7.56 14.44
N THR A 173 1.84 -8.03 13.20
CA THR A 173 3.06 -8.69 12.69
C THR A 173 3.82 -7.80 11.71
N ASP A 174 5.13 -8.04 11.59
CA ASP A 174 6.00 -7.36 10.62
C ASP A 174 5.67 -7.76 9.15
N GLU A 175 4.92 -8.83 8.93
CA GLU A 175 4.58 -9.34 7.58
C GLU A 175 3.41 -8.60 6.92
N LEU A 176 2.62 -7.83 7.69
CA LEU A 176 1.43 -7.16 7.14
C LEU A 176 1.78 -6.13 6.06
N ILE A 177 2.90 -5.42 6.23
CA ILE A 177 3.37 -4.38 5.30
C ILE A 177 3.64 -4.93 3.89
N ASP A 178 3.98 -6.21 3.75
CA ASP A 178 4.23 -6.85 2.45
C ASP A 178 2.98 -6.90 1.56
N TYR A 179 1.80 -6.60 2.12
CA TYR A 179 0.51 -6.56 1.43
C TYR A 179 0.00 -5.13 1.19
N GLN A 180 0.84 -4.11 1.39
CA GLN A 180 0.46 -2.71 1.21
C GLN A 180 -0.20 -2.49 -0.16
N ASN A 181 -1.16 -1.56 -0.19
CA ASN A 181 -1.98 -1.18 -1.34
C ASN A 181 -2.95 -2.25 -1.86
N GLN A 182 -2.84 -3.49 -1.40
CA GLN A 182 -3.71 -4.56 -1.88
C GLN A 182 -5.13 -4.40 -1.37
N TYR A 183 -6.07 -4.96 -2.12
CA TYR A 183 -7.43 -5.14 -1.65
C TYR A 183 -7.49 -6.24 -0.58
N VAL A 184 -7.80 -5.86 0.66
CA VAL A 184 -7.69 -6.70 1.85
C VAL A 184 -8.99 -6.78 2.64
N ALA A 185 -9.07 -7.79 3.51
CA ALA A 185 -10.13 -7.97 4.49
C ALA A 185 -9.57 -8.14 5.91
N PHE A 186 -10.35 -7.64 6.87
CA PHE A 186 -10.16 -7.80 8.31
C PHE A 186 -11.46 -8.36 8.90
N LYS A 187 -11.40 -9.47 9.63
CA LYS A 187 -12.59 -10.22 10.04
C LYS A 187 -12.72 -10.39 11.54
N GLY A 188 -13.96 -10.42 12.01
CA GLY A 188 -14.28 -10.69 13.43
C GLY A 188 -13.71 -9.63 14.38
N MET A 189 -13.57 -8.40 13.92
CA MET A 189 -12.97 -7.31 14.66
C MET A 189 -14.01 -6.68 15.59
N THR A 190 -13.64 -6.38 16.85
CA THR A 190 -14.57 -5.77 17.82
C THR A 190 -14.47 -4.25 17.77
N VAL A 191 -15.57 -3.53 17.61
CA VAL A 191 -15.59 -2.06 17.63
C VAL A 191 -15.27 -1.55 19.04
N GLU A 192 -14.32 -0.64 19.13
CA GLU A 192 -13.88 0.02 20.37
C GLU A 192 -14.27 1.51 20.36
N ALA A 193 -14.10 2.17 21.51
CA ALA A 193 -14.24 3.63 21.57
C ALA A 193 -13.19 4.30 20.66
N ALA A 194 -13.65 5.16 19.75
CA ALA A 194 -12.81 6.00 18.89
C ALA A 194 -12.37 7.29 19.60
N GLY A 195 -13.22 7.80 20.50
CA GLY A 195 -12.99 9.02 21.26
C GLY A 195 -14.20 9.34 22.14
N GLN A 196 -14.35 10.61 22.50
CA GLN A 196 -15.47 11.08 23.32
C GLN A 196 -16.19 12.26 22.67
N ASP A 197 -17.50 12.33 22.85
CA ASP A 197 -18.31 13.49 22.46
C ASP A 197 -18.10 14.70 23.40
N GLU A 198 -18.74 15.83 23.10
CA GLU A 198 -18.68 17.04 23.93
C GLU A 198 -19.18 16.85 25.36
N ALA A 199 -19.98 15.81 25.61
CA ALA A 199 -20.50 15.46 26.92
C ALA A 199 -19.62 14.44 27.66
N GLY A 200 -18.53 13.97 27.04
CA GLY A 200 -17.59 12.99 27.60
C GLY A 200 -18.07 11.54 27.51
N ASN A 201 -19.05 11.23 26.65
CA ASN A 201 -19.47 9.85 26.38
C ASN A 201 -18.59 9.25 25.30
N ASP A 202 -18.23 7.97 25.46
CA ASP A 202 -17.49 7.24 24.43
C ASP A 202 -18.34 7.08 23.16
N VAL A 203 -17.71 7.29 22.00
CA VAL A 203 -18.31 7.17 20.68
C VAL A 203 -17.56 6.16 19.82
N ALA A 204 -18.27 5.46 18.94
CA ALA A 204 -17.70 4.42 18.07
C ALA A 204 -16.86 4.97 16.91
N TYR A 205 -17.05 6.24 16.54
CA TYR A 205 -16.34 6.90 15.45
C TYR A 205 -16.15 8.39 15.72
N LEU A 206 -15.21 9.01 14.99
CA LEU A 206 -14.95 10.45 14.95
C LEU A 206 -14.99 10.95 13.50
N TYR A 207 -15.41 12.20 13.30
CA TYR A 207 -15.14 12.93 12.06
C TYR A 207 -13.74 13.54 12.15
N ASN A 208 -12.87 13.24 11.20
CA ASN A 208 -11.42 13.41 11.29
C ASN A 208 -10.77 12.64 12.46
N TRP A 209 -9.45 12.45 12.38
CA TRP A 209 -8.66 11.66 13.33
C TRP A 209 -8.75 12.18 14.79
N ASP A 210 -9.04 13.47 14.99
CA ASP A 210 -9.12 14.13 16.29
C ASP A 210 -10.53 14.56 16.71
N GLY A 211 -11.56 14.23 15.90
CA GLY A 211 -12.94 14.64 16.15
C GLY A 211 -13.25 16.09 15.77
N SER A 212 -12.34 16.81 15.09
CA SER A 212 -12.56 18.19 14.64
C SER A 212 -13.44 18.32 13.38
N GLY A 213 -13.75 17.19 12.73
CA GLY A 213 -14.48 17.16 11.47
C GLY A 213 -15.99 17.28 11.60
N THR A 214 -16.65 17.14 10.45
CA THR A 214 -18.09 17.27 10.23
C THR A 214 -18.57 16.24 9.22
N ASP A 215 -19.89 16.15 9.02
CA ASP A 215 -20.45 15.25 8.01
C ASP A 215 -19.94 15.59 6.62
N GLY A 216 -19.31 14.61 5.97
CA GLY A 216 -18.59 14.78 4.70
C GLY A 216 -17.09 14.51 4.85
N ASP A 217 -16.53 14.70 6.05
CA ASP A 217 -15.13 14.43 6.35
C ASP A 217 -14.88 12.95 6.67
N ASP A 218 -13.61 12.54 6.71
CA ASP A 218 -13.21 11.15 6.98
C ASP A 218 -13.78 10.64 8.30
N LEU A 219 -14.13 9.34 8.33
CA LEU A 219 -14.59 8.68 9.55
C LEU A 219 -13.49 7.79 10.11
N TYR A 220 -12.99 8.14 11.29
CA TYR A 220 -12.03 7.32 12.03
C TYR A 220 -12.77 6.50 13.07
N PHE A 221 -12.45 5.22 13.16
CA PHE A 221 -13.03 4.32 14.15
C PHE A 221 -11.98 3.31 14.62
N ASN A 222 -12.16 2.81 15.85
CA ASN A 222 -11.23 1.87 16.43
C ASN A 222 -11.83 0.47 16.46
N VAL A 223 -11.00 -0.52 16.19
CA VAL A 223 -11.36 -1.93 16.28
C VAL A 223 -10.27 -2.71 17.02
N SER A 224 -10.63 -3.80 17.67
CA SER A 224 -9.69 -4.65 18.38
C SER A 224 -9.72 -6.10 17.92
N LEU A 225 -8.56 -6.74 18.04
CA LEU A 225 -8.37 -8.17 17.89
C LEU A 225 -7.32 -8.63 18.89
N ASN A 226 -7.59 -9.72 19.61
CA ASN A 226 -6.64 -10.31 20.57
C ASN A 226 -6.08 -9.33 21.64
N GLY A 227 -6.83 -8.28 21.98
CA GLY A 227 -6.43 -7.29 22.98
C GLY A 227 -5.57 -6.14 22.46
N GLU A 228 -5.31 -6.09 21.15
CA GLU A 228 -4.71 -4.94 20.48
C GLU A 228 -5.78 -4.12 19.76
N THR A 229 -5.63 -2.79 19.77
CA THR A 229 -6.54 -1.85 19.12
C THR A 229 -5.87 -1.22 17.91
N TYR A 230 -6.60 -1.14 16.81
CA TYR A 230 -6.20 -0.55 15.54
C TYR A 230 -7.16 0.58 15.17
N SER A 231 -6.64 1.63 14.53
CA SER A 231 -7.42 2.76 14.05
C SER A 231 -7.57 2.68 12.54
N PHE A 232 -8.80 2.52 12.07
CA PHE A 232 -9.15 2.40 10.65
C PHE A 232 -9.96 3.61 10.20
N VAL A 233 -9.97 3.85 8.89
CA VAL A 233 -10.58 5.05 8.31
C VAL A 233 -11.48 4.71 7.13
N VAL A 234 -12.62 5.40 7.05
CA VAL A 234 -13.37 5.57 5.79
C VAL A 234 -12.98 6.94 5.25
N GLU A 235 -12.11 6.93 4.25
CA GLU A 235 -11.58 8.12 3.60
C GLU A 235 -12.66 8.76 2.70
N SER A 236 -12.99 10.02 2.95
CA SER A 236 -14.09 10.74 2.30
C SER A 236 -13.90 10.92 0.78
N TYR A 237 -12.66 11.07 0.31
CA TYR A 237 -12.38 11.16 -1.11
C TYR A 237 -12.70 9.86 -1.85
N LEU A 238 -12.47 8.71 -1.21
CA LEU A 238 -12.75 7.39 -1.75
C LEU A 238 -14.21 6.97 -1.53
N CYS A 239 -14.77 7.35 -0.37
CA CYS A 239 -16.09 6.93 0.12
C CYS A 239 -16.82 8.13 0.72
N ASP A 240 -17.46 8.92 -0.14
CA ASP A 240 -18.19 10.12 0.29
C ASP A 240 -19.37 9.81 1.24
N ASN A 241 -19.97 10.85 1.80
CA ASN A 241 -21.04 10.74 2.79
C ASN A 241 -22.36 10.13 2.28
N THR A 242 -22.44 9.80 0.98
CA THR A 242 -23.58 9.13 0.37
C THR A 242 -23.38 7.62 0.22
N THR A 243 -22.17 7.12 0.51
CA THR A 243 -21.83 5.70 0.37
C THR A 243 -22.36 4.83 1.52
N ASP A 244 -22.60 3.55 1.21
CA ASP A 244 -23.10 2.57 2.19
C ASP A 244 -22.12 2.35 3.35
N VAL A 245 -20.80 2.35 3.08
CA VAL A 245 -19.77 2.17 4.12
C VAL A 245 -19.72 3.35 5.09
N TYR A 246 -19.84 4.57 4.58
CA TYR A 246 -19.90 5.77 5.41
C TYR A 246 -21.13 5.73 6.33
N ALA A 247 -22.29 5.34 5.79
CA ALA A 247 -23.49 5.13 6.58
C ALA A 247 -23.33 3.97 7.59
N ALA A 248 -22.63 2.90 7.23
CA ALA A 248 -22.38 1.76 8.12
C ALA A 248 -21.53 2.17 9.34
N VAL A 249 -20.43 2.90 9.14
CA VAL A 249 -19.57 3.39 10.24
C VAL A 249 -20.35 4.30 11.19
N LYS A 250 -21.19 5.20 10.67
CA LYS A 250 -22.04 6.07 11.49
C LYS A 250 -23.05 5.33 12.36
N ASN A 251 -23.38 4.08 12.02
CA ASN A 251 -24.32 3.26 12.78
C ASN A 251 -23.63 2.27 13.73
N LEU A 252 -22.29 2.18 13.73
CA LEU A 252 -21.55 1.28 14.62
C LEU A 252 -21.83 1.58 16.08
N GLN A 253 -21.90 0.52 16.87
CA GLN A 253 -21.94 0.58 18.33
C GLN A 253 -20.66 -0.04 18.89
N ILE A 254 -20.16 0.53 20.00
CA ILE A 254 -19.03 -0.06 20.73
C ILE A 254 -19.42 -1.48 21.16
N GLY A 255 -18.55 -2.44 20.88
CA GLY A 255 -18.75 -3.87 21.12
C GLY A 255 -19.39 -4.64 19.95
N ASP A 256 -19.77 -3.97 18.85
CA ASP A 256 -20.16 -4.68 17.62
C ASP A 256 -18.98 -5.50 17.09
N VAL A 257 -19.28 -6.67 16.50
CA VAL A 257 -18.26 -7.50 15.84
C VAL A 257 -18.48 -7.43 14.33
N ILE A 258 -17.48 -6.96 13.61
CA ILE A 258 -17.59 -6.60 12.20
C ILE A 258 -16.50 -7.24 11.33
N ASP A 259 -16.86 -7.45 10.06
CA ASP A 259 -15.94 -7.75 8.97
C ASP A 259 -15.82 -6.49 8.09
N MET A 260 -14.61 -6.21 7.63
CA MET A 260 -14.27 -5.03 6.84
C MET A 260 -13.46 -5.42 5.61
N GLU A 261 -13.67 -4.70 4.52
CA GLU A 261 -12.84 -4.78 3.30
C GLU A 261 -12.40 -3.38 2.88
N GLY A 262 -11.19 -3.28 2.32
CA GLY A 262 -10.57 -2.00 2.00
C GLY A 262 -9.23 -2.15 1.30
N TYR A 263 -8.52 -1.04 1.13
CA TYR A 263 -7.15 -1.03 0.61
C TYR A 263 -6.16 -0.83 1.75
N LEU A 264 -5.11 -1.65 1.81
CA LEU A 264 -4.12 -1.63 2.89
C LEU A 264 -3.15 -0.44 2.74
N TYR A 265 -3.63 0.74 3.10
CA TYR A 265 -2.81 1.95 3.17
C TYR A 265 -1.97 2.00 4.45
N TRP A 266 -0.86 2.74 4.40
CA TRP A 266 0.07 2.88 5.51
C TRP A 266 0.38 4.34 5.83
N TYR A 267 0.39 4.66 7.11
CA TYR A 267 0.81 5.97 7.60
C TYR A 267 1.35 5.83 9.02
N GLU A 268 2.66 5.69 9.14
CA GLU A 268 3.38 5.34 10.39
C GLU A 268 2.86 4.03 11.03
N GLY A 269 2.20 3.17 10.25
CA GLY A 269 1.50 1.97 10.70
C GLY A 269 0.32 1.63 9.80
N VAL A 270 -0.35 0.51 10.10
CA VAL A 270 -1.57 0.08 9.40
C VAL A 270 -2.66 1.15 9.50
N ASN A 271 -3.11 1.67 8.35
CA ASN A 271 -4.15 2.69 8.28
C ASN A 271 -5.04 2.50 7.05
N PRO A 272 -5.75 1.37 6.93
CA PRO A 272 -6.44 0.99 5.71
C PRO A 272 -7.60 1.93 5.37
N HIS A 273 -7.79 2.18 4.08
CA HIS A 273 -8.97 2.87 3.56
C HIS A 273 -10.10 1.85 3.38
N ILE A 274 -11.03 1.83 4.33
CA ILE A 274 -12.14 0.88 4.39
C ILE A 274 -13.26 1.30 3.44
N ILE A 275 -13.70 0.36 2.60
CA ILE A 275 -14.76 0.57 1.60
C ILE A 275 -16.00 -0.28 1.87
N SER A 276 -15.95 -1.19 2.83
CA SER A 276 -17.06 -2.04 3.23
C SER A 276 -16.98 -2.39 4.71
N VAL A 277 -18.11 -2.32 5.40
CA VAL A 277 -18.30 -2.74 6.79
C VAL A 277 -19.56 -3.58 6.87
N THR A 278 -19.47 -4.77 7.45
CA THR A 278 -20.61 -5.66 7.66
C THR A 278 -20.53 -6.32 9.03
N ALA A 279 -21.66 -6.78 9.56
CA ALA A 279 -21.63 -7.61 10.77
C ALA A 279 -20.88 -8.92 10.49
N ALA A 280 -19.98 -9.31 11.40
CA ALA A 280 -19.18 -10.52 11.26
C ALA A 280 -20.05 -11.77 11.18
N LYS A 281 -19.60 -12.76 10.39
CA LYS A 281 -20.31 -14.03 10.17
C LYS A 281 -19.64 -15.23 10.82
#